data_AF-A0A0D2X9W0-F1
#
_entry.id   AF-A0A0D2X9W0-F1
#
_cell.length_a   1.000
_cell.length_b   1.000
_cell.length_c   1.000
_cell.angle_alpha   90.00
_cell.angle_beta   90.00
_cell.angle_gamma   90.00
#
_symmetry.space_group_name_H-M   'P 1'
#
loop_
_entity.id
_entity.type
_entity.pdbx_description
1 polymer ?
#
loop_
_entity_poly.entity_id
_entity_poly.type
_entity_poly.pdbx_seq_one_letter_code
_entity_poly.pdbx_strand_id
1 'polypeptide(L)'
;MPFQSLDPLDDHLNVRRTLREGFERLDKLEEFVCLGDYPALSLQDAPTDVWGLWPDLKRLTIFGAPLDNHWLWWYIATQQQLEHVILARSVNVEAANIKEEYFHKLPRDDMRLDRDIKITLLDAAFVWRGVKTSRWKEFDPKERMTVELYDVPTSFYGDEMPRELVTTWVRRGALNGSLWDWEGEIVKETATDAT
;
A
#
# COMPACT_ATOMS: atom_id res chain seq x y z
N MET A 1 5.85 9.04 13.49
CA MET A 1 5.26 8.50 14.74
C MET A 1 4.90 7.05 14.44
N PRO A 2 5.40 6.06 15.21
CA PRO A 2 5.08 4.66 14.95
C PRO A 2 3.65 4.37 15.43
N PHE A 3 2.73 4.04 14.51
CA PHE A 3 1.33 3.74 14.85
C PHE A 3 1.20 2.49 15.74
N GLN A 4 2.19 1.59 15.70
CA GLN A 4 2.24 0.38 16.52
C GLN A 4 2.66 0.64 17.98
N SER A 5 3.16 1.82 18.34
CA SER A 5 3.49 2.12 19.74
C SER A 5 2.26 2.44 20.60
N LEU A 6 1.06 2.46 20.01
CA LEU A 6 -0.21 2.72 20.69
C LEU A 6 -1.01 1.42 20.74
N ASP A 7 -0.81 0.62 21.79
CA ASP A 7 -1.60 -0.60 22.01
C ASP A 7 -3.09 -0.25 22.14
N PRO A 8 -3.99 -0.82 21.31
CA PRO A 8 -5.43 -0.61 21.46
C PRO A 8 -5.98 -0.97 22.86
N LEU A 9 -5.32 -1.86 23.59
CA LEU A 9 -5.69 -2.28 24.94
C LEU A 9 -5.16 -1.32 26.03
N ASP A 10 -4.24 -0.42 25.70
CA ASP A 10 -3.64 0.56 26.62
C ASP A 10 -3.79 2.01 26.12
N ASP A 11 -4.97 2.36 25.60
CA ASP A 11 -5.30 3.73 25.17
C ASP A 11 -6.01 4.54 26.28
N HIS A 12 -5.54 4.42 27.51
CA HIS A 12 -6.17 5.05 28.68
C HIS A 12 -6.21 6.60 28.62
N LEU A 13 -5.38 7.21 27.76
CA LEU A 13 -5.36 8.65 27.48
C LEU A 13 -6.16 9.05 26.23
N ASN A 14 -6.89 8.11 25.59
CA ASN A 14 -7.63 8.33 24.34
C ASN A 14 -6.77 8.92 23.20
N VAL A 15 -5.47 8.61 23.17
CA VAL A 15 -4.52 9.12 22.18
C VAL A 15 -4.90 8.65 20.79
N ARG A 16 -5.33 7.39 20.63
CA ARG A 16 -5.73 6.85 19.32
C ARG A 16 -6.95 7.58 18.80
N ARG A 17 -7.93 7.86 19.67
CA ARG A 17 -9.12 8.65 19.33
C ARG A 17 -8.76 10.08 18.91
N THR A 18 -7.96 10.80 19.70
CA THR A 18 -7.56 12.17 19.36
C THR A 18 -6.75 12.23 18.06
N LEU A 19 -5.84 11.28 17.83
CA LEU A 19 -5.11 11.20 16.56
C LEU A 19 -6.05 10.94 15.40
N ARG A 20 -6.96 9.96 15.55
CA ARG A 20 -7.96 9.64 14.53
C ARG A 20 -8.78 10.87 14.15
N GLU A 21 -9.35 11.56 15.12
CA GLU A 21 -10.12 12.79 14.88
C GLU A 21 -9.29 13.86 14.15
N GLY A 22 -7.99 13.95 14.44
CA GLY A 22 -7.06 14.83 13.73
C GLY A 22 -6.88 14.41 12.27
N PHE A 23 -6.62 13.13 12.02
CA PHE A 23 -6.46 12.58 10.67
C PHE A 23 -7.76 12.65 9.85
N GLU A 24 -8.92 12.43 10.45
CA GLU A 24 -10.23 12.53 9.79
C GLU A 24 -10.53 13.93 9.26
N ARG A 25 -9.91 14.97 9.84
CA ARG A 25 -10.06 16.36 9.41
C ARG A 25 -9.16 16.76 8.23
N LEU A 26 -8.27 15.88 7.78
CA LEU A 26 -7.36 16.14 6.66
C LEU A 26 -8.07 15.89 5.31
N ASP A 27 -9.22 16.52 5.09
CA ASP A 27 -10.09 16.32 3.92
C ASP A 27 -9.46 16.75 2.59
N LYS A 28 -8.43 17.61 2.64
CA LYS A 28 -7.65 18.10 1.49
C LYS A 28 -6.31 17.39 1.30
N LEU A 29 -6.09 16.27 1.98
CA LEU A 29 -4.84 15.54 1.86
C LEU A 29 -4.76 14.80 0.53
N GLU A 30 -3.84 15.22 -0.35
CA GLU A 30 -3.60 14.56 -1.64
C GLU A 30 -2.50 13.49 -1.58
N GLU A 31 -1.56 13.62 -0.64
CA GLU A 31 -0.42 12.72 -0.50
C GLU A 31 -0.21 12.32 0.96
N PHE A 32 -0.07 11.02 1.22
CA PHE A 32 0.22 10.50 2.55
C PHE A 32 1.34 9.47 2.52
N VAL A 33 2.32 9.65 3.41
CA VAL A 33 3.44 8.72 3.60
C VAL A 33 3.49 8.28 5.05
N CYS A 34 3.10 7.03 5.30
CA CYS A 34 3.30 6.36 6.57
C CYS A 34 4.64 5.64 6.57
N LEU A 35 5.47 5.90 7.59
CA LEU A 35 6.81 5.34 7.69
C LEU A 35 6.88 4.25 8.76
N GLY A 36 7.51 3.12 8.42
CA GLY A 36 7.96 2.10 9.36
C GLY A 36 6.87 1.17 9.92
N ASP A 37 5.60 1.56 9.87
CA ASP A 37 4.45 0.82 10.38
C ASP A 37 3.20 0.98 9.50
N TYR A 38 2.27 0.05 9.64
CA TYR A 38 0.93 0.20 9.07
C TYR A 38 0.13 1.24 9.88
N PRO A 39 -0.59 2.18 9.23
CA PRO A 39 -1.35 3.24 9.92
C PRO A 39 -2.67 2.74 10.53
N ALA A 40 -2.61 1.73 11.41
CA ALA A 40 -3.76 1.14 12.06
C ALA A 40 -4.33 2.07 13.15
N LEU A 41 -5.24 2.95 12.76
CA LEU A 41 -6.02 3.83 13.66
C LEU A 41 -7.51 3.45 13.75
N SER A 42 -7.90 2.26 13.27
CA SER A 42 -9.23 1.72 13.48
C SER A 42 -9.57 1.60 14.97
N LEU A 43 -10.82 1.91 15.30
CA LEU A 43 -11.42 1.81 16.63
C LEU A 43 -12.65 0.88 16.54
N GLN A 44 -13.13 0.36 17.67
CA GLN A 44 -14.33 -0.50 17.68
C GLN A 44 -15.57 0.22 17.15
N ASP A 45 -15.71 1.52 17.43
CA ASP A 45 -16.79 2.39 16.99
C ASP A 45 -16.53 3.06 15.64
N ALA A 46 -15.31 2.94 15.11
CA ALA A 46 -14.90 3.50 13.82
C ALA A 46 -13.87 2.57 13.16
N PRO A 47 -14.32 1.46 12.54
CA PRO A 47 -13.42 0.40 12.06
C PRO A 47 -12.63 0.77 10.81
N THR A 48 -12.97 1.89 10.16
CA THR A 48 -12.35 2.32 8.91
C THR A 48 -10.92 2.83 9.13
N ASP A 49 -10.01 2.44 8.25
CA ASP A 49 -8.67 3.02 8.23
C ASP A 49 -8.74 4.48 7.81
N VAL A 50 -8.02 5.35 8.52
CA VAL A 50 -8.14 6.82 8.36
C VAL A 50 -7.82 7.31 6.96
N TRP A 51 -6.90 6.64 6.26
CA TRP A 51 -6.53 6.99 4.89
C TRP A 51 -7.62 6.65 3.87
N GLY A 52 -8.55 5.74 4.22
CA GLY A 52 -9.74 5.46 3.44
C GLY A 52 -10.81 6.56 3.55
N LEU A 53 -10.58 7.62 4.32
CA LEU A 53 -11.54 8.72 4.53
C LEU A 53 -11.17 10.01 3.79
N TRP A 54 -9.99 10.07 3.15
CA TRP A 54 -9.52 11.28 2.46
C TRP A 54 -9.95 11.29 0.98
N PRO A 55 -10.94 12.10 0.59
CA PRO A 55 -11.55 12.04 -0.74
C PRO A 55 -10.63 12.53 -1.86
N ASP A 56 -9.67 13.40 -1.53
CA ASP A 56 -8.74 14.01 -2.47
C ASP A 56 -7.39 13.25 -2.53
N LEU A 57 -7.27 12.08 -1.86
CA LEU A 57 -6.03 11.31 -1.79
C LEU A 57 -5.67 10.69 -3.15
N LYS A 58 -4.50 11.09 -3.66
CA LYS A 58 -3.92 10.64 -4.93
C LYS A 58 -2.79 9.66 -4.72
N ARG A 59 -1.95 9.90 -3.70
CA ARG A 59 -0.72 9.12 -3.50
C ARG A 59 -0.57 8.63 -2.08
N LEU A 60 -0.32 7.34 -1.93
CA LEU A 60 -0.30 6.66 -0.64
C LEU A 60 0.93 5.78 -0.49
N THR A 61 1.70 5.96 0.58
CA THR A 61 2.73 5.01 1.00
C THR A 61 2.38 4.43 2.36
N ILE A 62 2.31 3.10 2.45
CA ILE A 62 2.04 2.38 3.70
C ILE A 62 3.00 1.21 3.88
N PHE A 63 3.36 0.94 5.13
CA PHE A 63 4.27 -0.14 5.50
C PHE A 63 3.51 -1.36 6.02
N GLY A 64 4.00 -2.56 5.72
CA GLY A 64 3.50 -3.80 6.33
C GLY A 64 2.07 -4.16 5.92
N ALA A 65 1.59 -3.67 4.78
CA ALA A 65 0.25 -3.96 4.30
C ALA A 65 0.09 -5.47 3.97
N PRO A 66 -0.91 -6.16 4.55
CA PRO A 66 -1.22 -7.55 4.19
C PRO A 66 -1.96 -7.62 2.86
N LEU A 67 -1.32 -8.18 1.82
CA LEU A 67 -1.91 -8.21 0.47
C LEU A 67 -3.09 -9.18 0.33
N ASP A 68 -3.31 -10.07 1.30
CA ASP A 68 -4.47 -10.97 1.37
C ASP A 68 -5.66 -10.36 2.16
N ASN A 69 -5.52 -9.12 2.63
CA ASN A 69 -6.57 -8.45 3.38
C ASN A 69 -7.61 -7.79 2.47
N HIS A 70 -8.86 -8.23 2.60
CA HIS A 70 -10.00 -7.69 1.87
C HIS A 70 -10.15 -6.16 1.99
N TRP A 71 -10.00 -5.60 3.19
CA TRP A 71 -10.25 -4.19 3.47
C TRP A 71 -9.21 -3.27 2.83
N LEU A 72 -7.95 -3.70 2.76
CA LEU A 72 -6.88 -2.98 2.07
C LEU A 72 -7.31 -2.65 0.64
N TRP A 73 -7.69 -3.67 -0.11
CA TRP A 73 -8.08 -3.53 -1.51
C TRP A 73 -9.42 -2.84 -1.68
N TRP A 74 -10.37 -3.03 -0.75
CA TRP A 74 -11.63 -2.29 -0.74
C TRP A 74 -11.39 -0.78 -0.69
N TYR A 75 -10.53 -0.30 0.21
CA TYR A 75 -10.21 1.13 0.30
C TYR A 75 -9.46 1.62 -0.94
N ILE A 76 -8.48 0.85 -1.44
CA ILE A 76 -7.75 1.22 -2.67
C ILE A 76 -8.71 1.32 -3.86
N ALA A 77 -9.64 0.37 -4.04
CA ALA A 77 -10.60 0.38 -5.15
C ALA A 77 -11.62 1.51 -5.04
N THR A 78 -12.12 1.79 -3.84
CA THR A 78 -13.19 2.78 -3.61
C THR A 78 -12.72 4.23 -3.63
N GLN A 79 -11.43 4.49 -3.41
CA GLN A 79 -10.87 5.84 -3.46
C GLN A 79 -10.68 6.34 -4.88
N GLN A 80 -11.52 7.29 -5.30
CA GLN A 80 -11.65 7.68 -6.70
C GLN A 80 -10.41 8.37 -7.28
N GLN A 81 -9.69 9.16 -6.48
CA GLN A 81 -8.54 9.94 -6.95
C GLN A 81 -7.21 9.19 -6.80
N LEU A 82 -7.19 8.02 -6.15
CA LEU A 82 -5.97 7.30 -5.83
C LEU A 82 -5.33 6.73 -7.10
N GLU A 83 -4.16 7.27 -7.46
CA GLU A 83 -3.41 7.00 -8.69
C GLU A 83 -2.12 6.21 -8.43
N HIS A 84 -1.49 6.37 -7.26
CA HIS A 84 -0.21 5.70 -6.94
C HIS A 84 -0.17 5.21 -5.49
N VAL A 85 0.05 3.92 -5.32
CA VAL A 85 0.19 3.28 -4.00
C VAL A 85 1.54 2.58 -3.90
N ILE A 86 2.34 2.96 -2.91
CA ILE A 86 3.58 2.27 -2.54
C ILE A 86 3.31 1.42 -1.30
N LEU A 87 3.39 0.11 -1.47
CA LEU A 87 3.19 -0.88 -0.42
C LEU A 87 4.57 -1.39 0.02
N ALA A 88 5.16 -0.68 0.99
CA ALA A 88 6.50 -0.98 1.49
C ALA A 88 6.48 -2.13 2.50
N ARG A 89 7.39 -3.10 2.37
CA ARG A 89 7.50 -4.25 3.28
C ARG A 89 6.18 -5.02 3.46
N SER A 90 5.42 -5.16 2.37
CA SER A 90 4.13 -5.85 2.39
C SER A 90 4.29 -7.31 2.82
N VAL A 91 3.26 -7.85 3.47
CA VAL A 91 3.24 -9.26 3.91
C VAL A 91 2.26 -10.07 3.05
N ASN A 92 2.49 -11.38 3.00
CA ASN A 92 1.67 -12.34 2.23
C ASN A 92 1.63 -12.03 0.72
N VAL A 93 2.75 -11.55 0.16
CA VAL A 93 2.83 -11.13 -1.26
C VAL A 93 2.60 -12.31 -2.21
N GLU A 94 3.12 -13.48 -1.86
CA GLU A 94 3.01 -14.72 -2.61
C GLU A 94 1.59 -15.33 -2.59
N ALA A 95 0.77 -14.95 -1.60
CA ALA A 95 -0.55 -15.53 -1.40
C ALA A 95 -1.65 -14.79 -2.21
N ALA A 96 -1.42 -13.52 -2.52
CA ALA A 96 -2.44 -12.64 -3.08
C ALA A 96 -2.23 -12.40 -4.58
N ASN A 97 -3.31 -12.55 -5.35
CA ASN A 97 -3.37 -12.07 -6.72
C ASN A 97 -3.88 -10.63 -6.70
N ILE A 98 -2.97 -9.65 -6.78
CA ILE A 98 -3.26 -8.22 -6.62
C ILE A 98 -4.40 -7.73 -7.54
N LYS A 99 -4.37 -8.13 -8.82
CA LYS A 99 -5.39 -7.71 -9.79
C LYS A 99 -6.75 -8.35 -9.48
N GLU A 100 -6.76 -9.63 -9.12
CA GLU A 100 -7.99 -10.30 -8.68
C GLU A 100 -8.58 -9.62 -7.44
N GLU A 101 -7.76 -9.39 -6.42
CA GLU A 101 -8.15 -8.77 -5.17
C GLU A 101 -8.76 -7.38 -5.38
N TYR A 102 -8.15 -6.55 -6.24
CA TYR A 102 -8.62 -5.20 -6.55
C TYR A 102 -9.88 -5.19 -7.42
N PHE A 103 -9.87 -5.84 -8.59
CA PHE A 103 -10.96 -5.74 -9.58
C PHE A 103 -12.23 -6.47 -9.15
N HIS A 104 -12.17 -7.36 -8.16
CA HIS A 104 -13.36 -7.99 -7.58
C HIS A 104 -14.06 -7.17 -6.49
N LYS A 105 -13.50 -6.04 -6.04
CA LYS A 105 -14.13 -5.25 -4.98
C LYS A 105 -15.37 -4.50 -5.44
N LEU A 106 -15.43 -4.11 -6.70
CA LEU A 106 -16.54 -3.34 -7.26
C LEU A 106 -17.11 -4.02 -8.52
N PRO A 107 -18.35 -3.69 -8.92
CA PRO A 107 -18.88 -4.12 -10.21
C PRO A 107 -17.92 -3.75 -11.36
N ARG A 108 -17.83 -4.61 -12.39
CA ARG A 108 -16.86 -4.45 -13.49
C ARG A 108 -17.02 -3.15 -14.29
N ASP A 109 -18.21 -2.56 -14.27
CA ASP A 109 -18.58 -1.32 -14.93
C ASP A 109 -18.51 -0.09 -14.01
N ASP A 110 -18.09 -0.25 -12.75
CA ASP A 110 -17.92 0.86 -11.82
C ASP A 110 -16.83 1.81 -12.33
N MET A 111 -17.18 3.10 -12.47
CA MET A 111 -16.29 4.14 -13.01
C MET A 111 -14.99 4.28 -12.23
N ARG A 112 -14.98 3.91 -10.93
CA ARG A 112 -13.77 3.95 -10.11
C ARG A 112 -12.71 2.96 -10.61
N LEU A 113 -13.11 1.85 -11.24
CA LEU A 113 -12.17 0.87 -11.79
C LEU A 113 -11.62 1.26 -13.18
N ASP A 114 -12.14 2.31 -13.82
CA ASP A 114 -11.70 2.74 -15.17
C ASP A 114 -10.58 3.79 -15.16
N ARG A 115 -9.98 4.05 -13.98
CA ARG A 115 -8.81 4.92 -13.82
C ARG A 115 -7.51 4.13 -13.91
N ASP A 116 -6.44 4.78 -14.31
CA ASP A 116 -5.11 4.19 -14.25
C ASP A 116 -4.58 4.27 -12.81
N ILE A 117 -4.02 3.17 -12.31
CA ILE A 117 -3.44 3.08 -10.96
C ILE A 117 -2.12 2.31 -10.98
N LYS A 118 -1.10 2.87 -10.32
CA LYS A 118 0.21 2.25 -10.13
C LYS A 118 0.32 1.71 -8.71
N ILE A 119 0.64 0.42 -8.59
CA ILE A 119 0.94 -0.25 -7.32
C ILE A 119 2.42 -0.63 -7.33
N THR A 120 3.21 -0.01 -6.45
CA THR A 120 4.63 -0.33 -6.28
C THR A 120 4.80 -1.15 -5.02
N LEU A 121 5.22 -2.41 -5.17
CA LEU A 121 5.70 -3.22 -4.06
C LEU A 121 7.15 -2.85 -3.82
N LEU A 122 7.47 -2.36 -2.63
CA LEU A 122 8.80 -1.88 -2.29
C LEU A 122 9.38 -2.67 -1.11
N ASP A 123 10.57 -3.26 -1.28
CA ASP A 123 11.28 -3.98 -0.23
C ASP A 123 12.80 -3.85 -0.43
N ALA A 124 13.59 -4.33 0.53
CA ALA A 124 15.02 -4.48 0.36
C ALA A 124 15.32 -5.51 -0.75
N ALA A 125 16.39 -5.27 -1.50
CA ALA A 125 16.80 -6.16 -2.57
C ALA A 125 16.90 -7.63 -2.11
N PHE A 126 16.57 -8.56 -3.01
CA PHE A 126 16.64 -10.02 -2.81
C PHE A 126 15.63 -10.61 -1.81
N VAL A 127 14.59 -9.88 -1.41
CA VAL A 127 13.55 -10.37 -0.48
C VAL A 127 12.35 -11.01 -1.19
N TRP A 128 12.08 -10.65 -2.45
CA TRP A 128 10.86 -11.06 -3.15
C TRP A 128 10.73 -12.58 -3.33
N ARG A 129 9.55 -13.10 -3.02
CA ARG A 129 9.19 -14.53 -3.18
C ARG A 129 8.31 -14.82 -4.39
N GLY A 130 8.09 -13.80 -5.24
CA GLY A 130 7.21 -13.86 -6.41
C GLY A 130 5.85 -13.26 -6.14
N VAL A 131 5.27 -12.64 -7.17
CA VAL A 131 3.90 -12.11 -7.19
C VAL A 131 3.04 -13.09 -7.97
N LYS A 132 1.86 -13.44 -7.46
CA LYS A 132 0.92 -14.30 -8.18
C LYS A 132 0.30 -13.53 -9.35
N THR A 133 0.52 -14.01 -10.57
CA THR A 133 0.12 -13.28 -11.79
C THR A 133 -0.91 -14.00 -12.66
N SER A 134 -1.35 -15.19 -12.25
CA SER A 134 -2.39 -15.96 -12.94
C SER A 134 -3.60 -15.10 -13.36
N ARG A 135 -3.96 -15.14 -14.65
CA ARG A 135 -5.19 -14.56 -15.20
C ARG A 135 -5.26 -13.04 -15.09
N TRP A 136 -4.12 -12.35 -14.96
CA TRP A 136 -4.09 -10.89 -14.87
C TRP A 136 -4.76 -10.20 -16.06
N LYS A 137 -4.60 -10.72 -17.28
CA LYS A 137 -5.32 -10.22 -18.47
C LYS A 137 -6.83 -10.41 -18.41
N GLU A 138 -7.34 -11.36 -17.63
CA GLU A 138 -8.78 -11.55 -17.45
C GLU A 138 -9.36 -10.56 -16.44
N PHE A 139 -8.61 -10.25 -15.38
CA PHE A 139 -9.03 -9.30 -14.34
C PHE A 139 -8.86 -7.85 -14.78
N ASP A 140 -7.82 -7.55 -15.54
CA ASP A 140 -7.49 -6.20 -16.03
C ASP A 140 -7.23 -6.19 -17.55
N PRO A 141 -8.29 -6.39 -18.37
CA PRO A 141 -8.15 -6.47 -19.81
C PRO A 141 -7.76 -5.13 -20.48
N LYS A 142 -7.94 -4.01 -19.77
CA LYS A 142 -7.62 -2.66 -20.24
C LYS A 142 -6.25 -2.18 -19.76
N GLU A 143 -5.53 -3.00 -18.99
CA GLU A 143 -4.23 -2.66 -18.40
C GLU A 143 -4.27 -1.38 -17.54
N ARG A 144 -5.38 -1.16 -16.82
CA ARG A 144 -5.57 -0.01 -15.92
C ARG A 144 -4.66 -0.04 -14.71
N MET A 145 -4.26 -1.23 -14.25
CA MET A 145 -3.37 -1.39 -13.11
C MET A 145 -1.96 -1.78 -13.55
N THR A 146 -0.99 -0.93 -13.22
CA THR A 146 0.44 -1.24 -13.32
C THR A 146 0.94 -1.72 -11.96
N VAL A 147 1.60 -2.88 -11.91
CA VAL A 147 2.24 -3.40 -10.70
C VAL A 147 3.75 -3.44 -10.93
N GLU A 148 4.52 -2.82 -10.03
CA GLU A 148 5.98 -2.74 -10.11
C GLU A 148 6.65 -3.26 -8.85
N LEU A 149 7.83 -3.86 -9.00
CA LEU A 149 8.74 -4.22 -7.91
C LEU A 149 9.86 -3.19 -7.82
N TYR A 150 10.02 -2.57 -6.66
CA TYR A 150 11.12 -1.65 -6.40
C TYR A 150 12.05 -2.21 -5.32
N ASP A 151 13.28 -2.49 -5.72
CA ASP A 151 14.34 -2.95 -4.82
C ASP A 151 15.09 -1.78 -4.21
N VAL A 152 15.02 -1.66 -2.88
CA VAL A 152 15.88 -0.75 -2.15
C VAL A 152 17.30 -1.30 -2.13
N PRO A 153 18.31 -0.56 -2.63
CA PRO A 153 19.69 -1.02 -2.63
C PRO A 153 20.19 -1.29 -1.22
N THR A 154 20.77 -2.47 -1.00
CA THR A 154 21.37 -2.87 0.28
C THR A 154 22.88 -2.65 0.26
N SER A 155 23.48 -2.32 1.41
CA SER A 155 24.94 -2.29 1.55
C SER A 155 25.55 -3.67 1.23
N PHE A 156 26.80 -3.70 0.74
CA PHE A 156 27.53 -4.96 0.51
C PHE A 156 27.79 -5.74 1.81
N TYR A 157 27.79 -5.05 2.96
CA TYR A 157 28.07 -5.65 4.26
C TYR A 157 26.84 -6.30 4.90
N GLY A 158 25.62 -5.97 4.43
CA GLY A 158 24.38 -6.64 4.82
C GLY A 158 24.02 -6.52 6.30
N ASP A 159 24.60 -5.53 6.99
CA ASP A 159 24.40 -5.25 8.41
C ASP A 159 23.14 -4.42 8.70
N GLU A 160 22.51 -3.89 7.66
CA GLU A 160 21.29 -3.09 7.77
C GLU A 160 20.05 -3.99 7.92
N MET A 161 19.27 -3.75 8.98
CA MET A 161 17.98 -4.40 9.14
C MET A 161 17.05 -3.95 8.00
N PRO A 162 16.42 -4.86 7.22
CA PRO A 162 15.60 -4.48 6.06
C PRO A 162 14.49 -3.47 6.39
N ARG A 163 13.99 -3.48 7.63
CA ARG A 163 12.93 -2.55 8.06
C ARG A 163 13.47 -1.12 8.15
N GLU A 164 14.63 -0.95 8.76
CA GLU A 164 15.28 0.34 8.95
C GLU A 164 15.79 0.91 7.62
N LEU A 165 16.36 0.04 6.78
CA LEU A 165 16.80 0.39 5.42
C LEU A 165 15.65 0.96 4.59
N VAL A 166 14.56 0.20 4.45
CA VAL A 166 13.40 0.62 3.65
C VAL A 166 12.72 1.85 4.24
N THR A 167 12.60 1.93 5.57
CA THR A 167 12.05 3.12 6.24
C THR A 167 12.88 4.36 5.95
N THR A 168 14.21 4.25 6.02
CA THR A 168 15.13 5.36 5.76
C THR A 168 15.09 5.77 4.28
N TRP A 169 15.01 4.79 3.38
CA TRP A 169 14.90 5.03 1.94
C TRP A 169 13.64 5.80 1.57
N VAL A 170 12.47 5.30 2.00
CA VAL A 170 11.17 5.97 1.78
C VAL A 170 11.16 7.34 2.43
N ARG A 171 11.70 7.48 3.65
CA ARG A 171 11.81 8.80 4.31
C ARG A 171 12.62 9.79 3.48
N ARG A 172 13.75 9.36 2.91
CA ARG A 172 14.57 10.22 2.04
C ARG A 172 13.80 10.64 0.79
N GLY A 173 13.13 9.70 0.12
CA GLY A 173 12.27 9.96 -1.05
C GLY A 173 11.11 10.91 -0.76
N ALA A 174 10.48 10.77 0.40
CA ALA A 174 9.38 11.65 0.80
C ALA A 174 9.88 13.09 1.07
N LEU A 175 11.03 13.23 1.74
CA LEU A 175 11.58 14.54 2.10
C LEU A 175 12.16 15.32 0.92
N ASN A 176 12.67 14.63 -0.10
CA ASN A 176 13.22 15.27 -1.30
C ASN A 176 12.22 15.35 -2.47
N GLY A 177 11.00 14.80 -2.30
CA GLY A 177 9.95 14.81 -3.31
C GLY A 177 10.11 13.78 -4.43
N SER A 178 11.11 12.88 -4.39
CA SER A 178 11.36 11.93 -5.48
C SER A 178 10.65 10.59 -5.33
N LEU A 179 9.91 10.38 -4.23
CA LEU A 179 9.26 9.11 -3.90
C LEU A 179 8.34 8.58 -5.02
N TRP A 180 7.61 9.48 -5.67
CA TRP A 180 6.60 9.14 -6.69
C TRP A 180 7.20 8.96 -8.08
N ASP A 181 8.43 9.43 -8.30
CA ASP A 181 9.17 9.32 -9.56
C ASP A 181 9.95 7.99 -9.66
N TRP A 182 9.86 7.13 -8.64
CA TRP A 182 10.54 5.85 -8.64
C TRP A 182 9.93 4.88 -9.65
N GLU A 183 10.80 4.28 -10.45
CA GLU A 183 10.45 3.25 -11.43
C GLU A 183 11.06 1.92 -10.98
N GLY A 184 10.17 0.94 -10.80
CA GLY A 184 10.55 -0.44 -10.52
C GLY A 184 10.49 -1.33 -11.76
N GLU A 185 10.78 -2.61 -11.58
CA GLU A 185 10.52 -3.62 -12.60
C GLU A 185 9.01 -3.87 -12.72
N ILE A 186 8.44 -3.62 -13.89
CA ILE A 186 7.02 -3.91 -14.16
C ILE A 186 6.80 -5.42 -14.16
N VAL A 187 5.91 -5.88 -13.30
CA VAL A 187 5.50 -7.28 -13.22
C VAL A 187 4.60 -7.62 -14.40
N LYS A 188 4.92 -8.71 -15.12
CA LYS A 188 4.13 -9.22 -16.23
C LYS A 188 3.48 -10.53 -15.86
N GLU A 189 2.33 -10.82 -16.46
CA GLU A 189 1.69 -12.14 -16.34
C GLU A 189 2.63 -13.24 -16.83
N THR A 190 2.96 -14.17 -15.94
CA THR A 190 3.72 -15.38 -16.24
C THR A 190 2.75 -16.53 -16.49
N ALA A 191 3.05 -17.35 -17.50
CA ALA A 191 2.16 -18.43 -17.94
C ALA A 191 2.07 -19.63 -16.97
N THR A 192 2.75 -19.58 -15.82
CA THR A 192 3.16 -20.78 -15.07
C THR A 192 2.35 -21.06 -13.80
N ASP A 193 1.41 -20.22 -13.41
CA ASP A 193 0.65 -20.41 -12.15
C ASP A 193 -0.54 -21.39 -12.27
N ALA A 194 -0.63 -22.15 -13.37
CA ALA A 194 -1.63 -23.19 -13.55
C ALA A 194 -1.13 -24.55 -13.02
N THR A 195 -1.26 -24.78 -11.71
CA THR A 195 -1.30 -26.14 -11.14
C THR A 195 -2.27 -26.23 -9.99
#